data_AF-A0A091AT76-F1
#
_entry.id   AF-A0A091AT76-F1
#
_cell.length_a   1.000
_cell.length_b   1.000
_cell.length_c   1.000
_cell.angle_alpha   90.00
_cell.angle_beta   90.00
_cell.angle_gamma   90.00
#
_symmetry.space_group_name_H-M   'P 1'
#
loop_
_entity.id
_entity.type
_entity.pdbx_description
1 polymer ?
#
loop_
_entity_poly.entity_id
_entity_poly.type
_entity_poly.pdbx_seq_one_letter_code
_entity_poly.pdbx_strand_id
1 'polypeptide(L)'
;RVLLENLQVMVRELEGHGLSKIDAQLLMAQVMFVSYLEHRGIAGETYRRDHDVESLFTLVGRGDVAGVSRLLDRLKTDFNGDLLEPGAKTEPFWKKLPAVAISRLHAFLRRVDLASGQQDFWKYDFRFIPVELISGIYESFLADDKRDVGAYYTPRHLAMLVVDLALSKSTNLLAERIYDGACGSGILLTTAYRRLLGKAEAQAGRTLGFAERVDLLKSSIFGSDLNLSACRVTAFSLYLSVLEGLDPSDLAILTAQGSSHLPKLVGHNLQGGAEGDFFSQANPRFKAPDCSIFLSNPPWVEPKKNVVLSSDTWAKAKGFDIPRRQTAGAFILRALECVTPSATLCFILPVSILAAPSSRAFMREVLARYEIETLINFGDVRKLLFAAARQPCVVMVARPRPADQVAPAPTETIEYWVPKADLSLAFGRLTLHGSDRHRLRAQSLAHSNELLTTLFWGNAHDAGMLALLRAGGTLGKFL
;
A
#
# COMPACT_ATOMS: atom_id res chain seq x y z
N ARG A 1 14.18 2.08 -15.25
CA ARG A 1 15.33 1.14 -15.25
C ARG A 1 16.59 1.85 -14.75
N VAL A 2 17.34 2.59 -15.60
CA VAL A 2 18.57 3.34 -15.24
C VAL A 2 18.53 4.02 -13.86
N LEU A 3 17.47 4.79 -13.54
CA LEU A 3 17.31 5.44 -12.22
C LEU A 3 17.50 4.47 -11.04
N LEU A 4 16.89 3.27 -11.11
CA LEU A 4 16.95 2.25 -10.04
C LEU A 4 18.36 1.66 -9.91
N GLU A 5 18.99 1.34 -11.04
CA GLU A 5 20.34 0.75 -11.09
C GLU A 5 21.37 1.74 -10.54
N ASN A 6 21.30 3.01 -10.98
CA ASN A 6 22.10 4.11 -10.44
C ASN A 6 21.86 4.33 -8.94
N LEU A 7 20.61 4.29 -8.49
CA LEU A 7 20.30 4.47 -7.06
C LEU A 7 20.89 3.35 -6.19
N GLN A 8 20.83 2.10 -6.66
CA GLN A 8 21.46 0.95 -5.99
C GLN A 8 22.99 1.04 -5.99
N VAL A 9 23.62 1.60 -7.02
CA VAL A 9 25.07 1.89 -7.02
C VAL A 9 25.38 2.99 -6.00
N MET A 10 24.66 4.11 -6.02
CA MET A 10 24.89 5.25 -5.14
C MET A 10 24.71 4.90 -3.66
N VAL A 11 23.71 4.10 -3.29
CA VAL A 11 23.53 3.62 -1.90
C VAL A 11 24.74 2.80 -1.43
N ARG A 12 25.24 1.86 -2.24
CA ARG A 12 26.43 1.06 -1.91
C ARG A 12 27.70 1.91 -1.82
N GLU A 13 27.81 2.97 -2.61
CA GLU A 13 28.91 3.93 -2.48
C GLU A 13 28.81 4.76 -1.21
N LEU A 14 27.62 5.19 -0.79
CA LEU A 14 27.42 5.88 0.49
C LEU A 14 27.73 4.97 1.69
N GLU A 15 27.33 3.69 1.64
CA GLU A 15 27.77 2.67 2.61
C GLU A 15 29.31 2.55 2.65
N GLY A 16 29.96 2.50 1.48
CA GLY A 16 31.42 2.48 1.37
C GLY A 16 32.14 3.72 1.91
N HIS A 17 31.44 4.85 2.07
CA HIS A 17 31.94 6.07 2.71
C HIS A 17 31.51 6.21 4.19
N GLY A 18 30.98 5.14 4.81
CA GLY A 18 30.75 5.08 6.25
C GLY A 18 29.38 5.58 6.73
N LEU A 19 28.40 5.75 5.84
CA LEU A 19 26.99 5.83 6.24
C LEU A 19 26.47 4.42 6.54
N SER A 20 25.49 4.27 7.44
CA SER A 20 24.75 3.00 7.48
C SER A 20 23.92 2.87 6.21
N LYS A 21 23.56 1.64 5.84
CA LYS A 21 22.67 1.36 4.71
C LYS A 21 21.37 2.15 4.79
N ILE A 22 20.79 2.25 5.99
CA ILE A 22 19.56 3.02 6.23
C ILE A 22 19.81 4.52 5.98
N ASP A 23 20.89 5.09 6.50
CA ASP A 23 21.24 6.51 6.27
C ASP A 23 21.49 6.83 4.79
N ALA A 24 22.20 5.94 4.09
CA ALA A 24 22.48 6.04 2.66
C ALA A 24 21.20 6.05 1.81
N GLN A 25 20.27 5.14 2.12
CA GLN A 25 18.95 5.07 1.48
C GLN A 25 18.10 6.32 1.74
N LEU A 26 18.10 6.81 2.97
CA LEU A 26 17.38 8.02 3.39
C LEU A 26 17.91 9.28 2.70
N LEU A 27 19.24 9.42 2.58
CA LEU A 27 19.85 10.51 1.83
C LEU A 27 19.45 10.45 0.35
N MET A 28 19.44 9.27 -0.27
CA MET A 28 18.99 9.12 -1.66
C MET A 28 17.50 9.41 -1.84
N ALA A 29 16.65 9.06 -0.88
CA ALA A 29 15.23 9.45 -0.88
C ALA A 29 15.06 10.97 -0.79
N GLN A 30 15.82 11.64 0.08
CA GLN A 30 15.84 13.10 0.19
C GLN A 30 16.31 13.78 -1.11
N VAL A 31 17.39 13.29 -1.74
CA VAL A 31 17.89 13.80 -3.03
C VAL A 31 16.83 13.69 -4.13
N MET A 32 16.14 12.56 -4.24
CA MET A 32 15.03 12.39 -5.19
C MET A 32 13.84 13.29 -4.87
N PHE A 33 13.49 13.48 -3.59
CA PHE A 33 12.34 14.29 -3.20
C PHE A 33 12.54 15.77 -3.50
N VAL A 34 13.69 16.35 -3.13
CA VAL A 34 14.01 17.73 -3.48
C VAL A 34 14.02 17.88 -5.01
N SER A 35 14.63 16.93 -5.73
CA SER A 35 14.57 16.90 -7.21
C SER A 35 13.13 16.85 -7.75
N TYR A 36 12.19 16.18 -7.08
CA TYR A 36 10.77 16.20 -7.46
C TYR A 36 10.15 17.57 -7.25
N LEU A 37 10.33 18.18 -6.07
CA LEU A 37 9.81 19.52 -5.78
C LEU A 37 10.35 20.57 -6.75
N GLU A 38 11.64 20.53 -7.05
CA GLU A 38 12.28 21.48 -7.97
C GLU A 38 11.76 21.34 -9.40
N HIS A 39 11.74 20.12 -9.96
CA HIS A 39 11.30 19.90 -11.34
C HIS A 39 9.78 20.09 -11.52
N ARG A 40 8.97 19.88 -10.49
CA ARG A 40 7.53 20.19 -10.51
C ARG A 40 7.21 21.67 -10.26
N GLY A 41 8.21 22.51 -9.99
CA GLY A 41 8.04 23.95 -9.73
C GLY A 41 7.57 24.32 -8.31
N ILE A 42 7.37 23.32 -7.44
CA ILE A 42 6.95 23.50 -6.04
C ILE A 42 8.07 24.16 -5.24
N ALA A 43 9.30 23.67 -5.39
CA ALA A 43 10.53 24.39 -5.04
C ALA A 43 11.07 25.09 -6.29
N GLY A 44 10.24 25.94 -6.90
CA GLY A 44 10.55 26.65 -8.16
C GLY A 44 11.56 27.78 -8.00
N GLU A 45 11.76 28.55 -9.07
CA GLU A 45 12.67 29.72 -9.04
C GLU A 45 12.17 30.82 -8.10
N THR A 46 10.86 31.04 -8.02
CA THR A 46 10.23 31.99 -7.09
C THR A 46 10.52 31.59 -5.64
N TYR A 47 10.16 30.35 -5.24
CA TYR A 47 10.46 29.80 -3.92
C TYR A 47 11.95 29.93 -3.53
N ARG A 48 12.85 29.62 -4.46
CA ARG A 48 14.31 29.75 -4.26
C ARG A 48 14.75 31.19 -4.04
N ARG A 49 14.19 32.15 -4.78
CA ARG A 49 14.46 33.59 -4.65
C ARG A 49 13.92 34.15 -3.34
N ASP A 50 12.67 33.82 -3.01
CA ASP A 50 11.94 34.37 -1.86
C ASP A 50 12.49 33.86 -0.51
N HIS A 51 13.32 32.81 -0.53
CA HIS A 51 13.92 32.18 0.64
C HIS A 51 15.46 32.08 0.61
N ASP A 52 16.12 32.77 -0.34
CA ASP A 52 17.58 32.85 -0.51
C ASP A 52 18.30 31.48 -0.51
N VAL A 53 17.79 30.55 -1.33
CA VAL A 53 18.36 29.19 -1.48
C VAL A 53 18.54 28.81 -2.96
N GLU A 54 19.70 28.26 -3.30
CA GLU A 54 19.97 27.74 -4.65
C GLU A 54 19.44 26.32 -4.86
N SER A 55 19.49 25.82 -6.10
CA SER A 55 18.97 24.49 -6.41
C SER A 55 19.88 23.36 -5.94
N LEU A 56 19.29 22.20 -5.60
CA LEU A 56 20.08 21.04 -5.12
C LEU A 56 21.15 20.65 -6.15
N PHE A 57 20.80 20.67 -7.44
CA PHE A 57 21.73 20.39 -8.53
C PHE A 57 22.99 21.29 -8.47
N THR A 58 22.79 22.60 -8.27
CA THR A 58 23.88 23.59 -8.25
C THR A 58 24.69 23.49 -6.96
N LEU A 59 24.02 23.34 -5.82
CA LEU A 59 24.64 23.22 -4.50
C LEU A 59 25.53 21.98 -4.39
N VAL A 60 25.00 20.80 -4.76
CA VAL A 60 25.76 19.54 -4.81
C VAL A 60 26.87 19.61 -5.87
N GLY A 61 26.62 20.27 -7.00
CA GLY A 61 27.60 20.48 -8.07
C GLY A 61 28.80 21.36 -7.68
N ARG A 62 28.63 22.31 -6.75
CA ARG A 62 29.73 23.10 -6.15
C ARG A 62 30.32 22.48 -4.89
N GLY A 63 29.64 21.50 -4.29
CA GLY A 63 29.98 20.97 -2.97
C GLY A 63 29.57 21.85 -1.78
N ASP A 64 28.62 22.79 -1.95
CA ASP A 64 28.12 23.62 -0.86
C ASP A 64 27.17 22.84 0.06
N VAL A 65 27.75 22.01 0.94
CA VAL A 65 27.04 21.28 2.00
C VAL A 65 26.25 22.22 2.92
N ALA A 66 26.72 23.45 3.16
CA ALA A 66 26.01 24.40 4.01
C ALA A 66 24.74 24.92 3.32
N GLY A 67 24.80 25.18 2.01
CA GLY A 67 23.63 25.53 1.20
C GLY A 67 22.65 24.38 1.03
N VAL A 68 23.13 23.14 0.90
CA VAL A 68 22.26 21.95 0.94
C VAL A 68 21.51 21.88 2.28
N SER A 69 22.18 22.09 3.42
CA SER A 69 21.50 22.16 4.73
C SER A 69 20.46 23.29 4.78
N ARG A 70 20.81 24.53 4.34
CA ARG A 70 19.85 25.66 4.31
C ARG A 70 18.60 25.34 3.49
N LEU A 71 18.75 24.76 2.29
CA LEU A 71 17.64 24.34 1.44
C LEU A 71 16.78 23.27 2.14
N LEU A 72 17.39 22.28 2.77
CA LEU A 72 16.69 21.18 3.44
C LEU A 72 15.94 21.63 4.71
N ASP A 73 16.55 22.47 5.53
CA ASP A 73 15.92 22.98 6.76
C ASP A 73 14.78 23.97 6.43
N ARG A 74 14.93 24.77 5.36
CA ARG A 74 13.85 25.62 4.83
C ARG A 74 12.69 24.77 4.30
N LEU A 75 12.96 23.78 3.45
CA LEU A 75 11.94 22.84 2.95
C LEU A 75 11.24 22.07 4.10
N LYS A 76 11.98 21.67 5.14
CA LYS A 76 11.41 21.01 6.32
C LYS A 76 10.46 21.93 7.11
N THR A 77 10.79 23.22 7.17
CA THR A 77 9.97 24.24 7.84
C THR A 77 8.68 24.49 7.07
N ASP A 78 8.78 24.68 5.75
CA ASP A 78 7.63 25.03 4.91
C ASP A 78 6.70 23.84 4.66
N PHE A 79 7.25 22.67 4.31
CA PHE A 79 6.49 21.49 3.94
C PHE A 79 6.18 20.54 5.11
N ASN A 80 6.49 20.96 6.35
CA ASN A 80 6.21 20.23 7.59
C ASN A 80 7.05 18.94 7.79
N GLY A 81 7.36 18.62 9.06
CA GLY A 81 8.48 17.74 9.41
C GLY A 81 8.41 16.28 8.91
N ASP A 82 7.20 15.75 8.69
CA ASP A 82 6.95 14.33 8.37
C ASP A 82 7.72 13.83 7.12
N LEU A 83 8.02 14.70 6.15
CA LEU A 83 8.69 14.32 4.89
C LEU A 83 10.21 14.18 5.00
N LEU A 84 10.83 14.86 5.97
CA LEU A 84 12.29 15.01 6.07
C LEU A 84 12.86 14.54 7.41
N GLU A 85 12.08 13.78 8.19
CA GLU A 85 12.54 13.11 9.40
C GLU A 85 12.63 11.59 9.25
N PRO A 86 13.80 11.05 8.88
CA PRO A 86 14.33 9.94 9.64
C PRO A 86 14.68 10.37 11.08
N GLY A 87 15.01 9.40 11.95
CA GLY A 87 15.50 9.72 13.28
C GLY A 87 16.89 10.38 13.23
N ALA A 88 17.14 11.30 14.18
CA ALA A 88 18.32 12.17 14.24
C ALA A 88 18.39 13.25 13.15
N LYS A 89 19.27 14.24 13.36
CA LYS A 89 19.38 15.47 12.57
C LYS A 89 19.78 15.17 11.10
N THR A 90 19.43 16.05 10.18
CA THR A 90 19.77 15.98 8.74
C THR A 90 21.19 16.45 8.42
N GLU A 91 21.66 17.53 9.05
CA GLU A 91 23.03 18.07 8.87
C GLU A 91 24.17 17.02 8.93
N PRO A 92 24.19 16.05 9.88
CA PRO A 92 25.32 15.14 10.05
C PRO A 92 25.53 14.19 8.87
N PHE A 93 24.52 13.94 8.02
CA PHE A 93 24.72 13.07 6.86
C PHE A 93 25.58 13.77 5.82
N TRP A 94 25.14 14.94 5.34
CA TRP A 94 25.87 15.72 4.33
C TRP A 94 27.23 16.23 4.85
N LYS A 95 27.33 16.61 6.13
CA LYS A 95 28.62 17.02 6.75
C LYS A 95 29.64 15.88 6.90
N LYS A 96 29.23 14.61 6.83
CA LYS A 96 30.14 13.44 6.89
C LYS A 96 30.61 12.97 5.51
N LEU A 97 29.98 13.41 4.41
CA LEU A 97 30.33 12.93 3.08
C LEU A 97 31.67 13.50 2.60
N PRO A 98 32.62 12.67 2.15
CA PRO A 98 33.81 13.16 1.47
C PRO A 98 33.46 13.74 0.10
N ALA A 99 34.29 14.64 -0.41
CA ALA A 99 34.09 15.32 -1.69
C ALA A 99 33.88 14.35 -2.88
N VAL A 100 34.46 13.14 -2.82
CA VAL A 100 34.23 12.07 -3.81
C VAL A 100 32.76 11.64 -3.82
N ALA A 101 32.15 11.36 -2.66
CA ALA A 101 30.75 10.98 -2.56
C ALA A 101 29.81 12.10 -3.05
N ILE A 102 30.14 13.36 -2.75
CA ILE A 102 29.39 14.54 -3.23
C ILE A 102 29.48 14.66 -4.76
N SER A 103 30.67 14.44 -5.34
CA SER A 103 30.85 14.38 -6.80
C SER A 103 30.05 13.24 -7.46
N ARG A 104 29.97 12.07 -6.81
CA ARG A 104 29.13 10.94 -7.25
C ARG A 104 27.63 11.25 -7.15
N LEU A 105 27.19 11.99 -6.12
CA LEU A 105 25.81 12.51 -6.04
C LEU A 105 25.51 13.53 -7.16
N HIS A 106 26.47 14.39 -7.53
CA HIS A 106 26.31 15.27 -8.70
C HIS A 106 26.23 14.46 -10.01
N ALA A 107 27.06 13.42 -10.17
CA ALA A 107 26.99 12.50 -11.31
C ALA A 107 25.64 11.78 -11.39
N PHE A 108 25.09 11.33 -10.25
CA PHE A 108 23.74 10.78 -10.14
C PHE A 108 22.69 11.81 -10.63
N LEU A 109 22.72 13.05 -10.13
CA LEU A 109 21.79 14.11 -10.55
C LEU A 109 21.93 14.49 -12.03
N ARG A 110 23.12 14.30 -12.61
CA ARG A 110 23.40 14.40 -14.06
C ARG A 110 22.96 13.17 -14.87
N ARG A 111 22.37 12.14 -14.25
CA ARG A 111 21.95 10.87 -14.86
C ARG A 111 23.11 10.09 -15.52
N VAL A 112 24.35 10.32 -15.05
CA VAL A 112 25.50 9.48 -15.42
C VAL A 112 25.22 8.04 -14.99
N ASP A 113 25.49 7.06 -15.85
CA ASP A 113 25.52 5.66 -15.45
C ASP A 113 26.68 5.45 -14.48
N LEU A 114 26.37 5.17 -13.22
CA LEU A 114 27.37 5.14 -12.16
C LEU A 114 28.28 3.90 -12.23
N ALA A 115 27.83 2.81 -12.87
CA ALA A 115 28.62 1.58 -13.00
C ALA A 115 29.70 1.69 -14.09
N SER A 116 29.42 2.42 -15.18
CA SER A 116 30.30 2.55 -16.35
C SER A 116 30.93 3.94 -16.53
N GLY A 117 30.36 4.97 -15.90
CA GLY A 117 30.74 6.37 -16.13
C GLY A 117 30.12 7.00 -17.39
N GLN A 118 29.32 6.25 -18.16
CA GLN A 118 28.65 6.72 -19.37
C GLN A 118 27.80 7.96 -19.06
N GLN A 119 28.09 9.08 -19.74
CA GLN A 119 27.32 10.31 -19.60
C GLN A 119 26.00 10.20 -20.37
N ASP A 120 24.93 10.79 -19.83
CA ASP A 120 23.68 11.05 -20.56
C ASP A 120 23.65 12.53 -21.00
N PHE A 121 22.95 12.82 -22.10
CA PHE A 121 22.69 14.20 -22.54
C PHE A 121 21.59 14.88 -21.69
N TRP A 122 20.72 14.09 -21.07
CA TRP A 122 19.56 14.57 -20.32
C TRP A 122 19.62 14.14 -18.85
N LYS A 123 19.31 15.06 -17.94
CA LYS A 123 19.14 14.76 -16.51
C LYS A 123 17.92 13.86 -16.28
N TYR A 124 17.67 13.46 -15.03
CA TYR A 124 16.36 12.97 -14.65
C TYR A 124 15.35 14.12 -14.63
N ASP A 125 14.17 13.90 -15.21
CA ASP A 125 13.05 14.84 -15.13
C ASP A 125 11.91 14.22 -14.30
N PHE A 126 11.76 14.73 -13.08
CA PHE A 126 10.77 14.24 -12.12
C PHE A 126 9.33 14.72 -12.41
N ARG A 127 9.11 15.50 -13.48
CA ARG A 127 7.76 15.75 -14.03
C ARG A 127 7.15 14.49 -14.67
N PHE A 128 8.00 13.61 -15.20
CA PHE A 128 7.58 12.40 -15.92
C PHE A 128 7.85 11.10 -15.14
N ILE A 129 8.42 11.20 -13.93
CA ILE A 129 8.56 10.07 -13.01
C ILE A 129 7.27 9.92 -12.19
N PRO A 130 6.57 8.77 -12.25
CA PRO A 130 5.38 8.55 -11.43
C PRO A 130 5.74 8.47 -9.94
N VAL A 131 4.89 9.06 -9.09
CA VAL A 131 5.01 9.05 -7.62
C VAL A 131 5.26 7.64 -7.08
N GLU A 132 4.55 6.64 -7.61
CA GLU A 132 4.63 5.24 -7.15
C GLU A 132 5.99 4.60 -7.42
N LEU A 133 6.78 5.12 -8.36
CA LEU A 133 8.15 4.67 -8.56
C LEU A 133 9.05 5.17 -7.42
N ILE A 134 8.83 6.40 -6.93
CA ILE A 134 9.58 6.98 -5.81
C ILE A 134 9.17 6.27 -4.50
N SER A 135 7.88 5.99 -4.30
CA SER A 135 7.39 5.18 -3.17
C SER A 135 7.98 3.76 -3.20
N GLY A 136 7.88 3.05 -4.33
CA GLY A 136 8.41 1.69 -4.49
C GLY A 136 9.93 1.58 -4.36
N ILE A 137 10.66 2.67 -4.63
CA ILE A 137 12.09 2.79 -4.31
C ILE A 137 12.30 2.85 -2.79
N TYR A 138 11.58 3.74 -2.09
CA TYR A 138 11.67 3.90 -0.64
C TYR A 138 11.30 2.59 0.08
N GLU A 139 10.30 1.88 -0.42
CA GLU A 139 9.96 0.50 -0.01
C GLU A 139 11.13 -0.47 -0.23
N SER A 140 11.66 -0.56 -1.45
CA SER A 140 12.77 -1.47 -1.80
C SER A 140 14.02 -1.23 -0.95
N PHE A 141 14.15 -0.06 -0.36
CA PHE A 141 15.20 0.30 0.57
C PHE A 141 14.90 -0.16 2.00
N LEU A 142 13.73 0.21 2.55
CA LEU A 142 13.29 -0.21 3.89
C LEU A 142 12.99 -1.72 4.01
N ALA A 143 12.86 -2.44 2.90
CA ALA A 143 12.47 -3.86 2.86
C ALA A 143 13.64 -4.85 3.01
N ASP A 144 14.90 -4.43 2.85
CA ASP A 144 16.02 -5.37 2.78
C ASP A 144 16.30 -6.09 4.11
N ASP A 145 16.02 -5.44 5.24
CA ASP A 145 16.07 -6.05 6.59
C ASP A 145 14.82 -6.89 6.93
N LYS A 146 13.82 -6.94 6.04
CA LYS A 146 12.45 -7.40 6.37
C LYS A 146 11.92 -8.55 5.51
N ARG A 147 12.80 -9.27 4.80
CA ARG A 147 12.41 -10.46 4.00
C ARG A 147 11.78 -11.59 4.82
N ASP A 148 12.03 -11.62 6.14
CA ASP A 148 11.40 -12.55 7.10
C ASP A 148 10.07 -12.06 7.69
N VAL A 149 9.67 -10.79 7.47
CA VAL A 149 8.49 -10.16 8.11
C VAL A 149 7.24 -10.20 7.22
N GLY A 150 7.33 -10.78 6.01
CA GLY A 150 6.17 -11.02 5.15
C GLY A 150 5.54 -9.77 4.52
N ALA A 151 6.27 -8.66 4.47
CA ALA A 151 5.87 -7.44 3.76
C ALA A 151 5.98 -7.65 2.23
N TYR A 152 4.90 -8.09 1.59
CA TYR A 152 4.85 -8.31 0.14
C TYR A 152 4.23 -7.12 -0.59
N TYR A 153 4.96 -6.58 -1.56
CA TYR A 153 4.54 -5.50 -2.44
C TYR A 153 3.20 -5.80 -3.14
N THR A 154 2.25 -4.87 -3.05
CA THR A 154 0.99 -4.87 -3.82
C THR A 154 1.21 -4.18 -5.17
N PRO A 155 1.18 -4.87 -6.32
CA PRO A 155 1.35 -4.20 -7.60
C PRO A 155 0.26 -3.18 -7.90
N ARG A 156 0.65 -2.08 -8.55
CA ARG A 156 -0.24 -0.99 -8.96
C ARG A 156 -1.53 -1.46 -9.63
N HIS A 157 -1.48 -2.47 -10.50
CA HIS A 157 -2.68 -3.00 -11.17
C HIS A 157 -3.64 -3.71 -10.21
N LEU A 158 -3.13 -4.43 -9.21
CA LEU A 158 -3.97 -5.05 -8.18
C LEU A 158 -4.51 -3.99 -7.22
N ALA A 159 -3.70 -3.00 -6.83
CA ALA A 159 -4.13 -1.89 -5.99
C ALA A 159 -5.26 -1.07 -6.64
N MET A 160 -5.15 -0.77 -7.95
CA MET A 160 -6.23 -0.12 -8.70
C MET A 160 -7.50 -0.97 -8.72
N LEU A 161 -7.41 -2.26 -9.04
CA LEU A 161 -8.57 -3.16 -9.06
C LEU A 161 -9.24 -3.28 -7.67
N VAL A 162 -8.47 -3.41 -6.60
CA VAL A 162 -8.95 -3.53 -5.21
C VAL A 162 -9.65 -2.25 -4.76
N VAL A 163 -9.08 -1.09 -5.08
CA VAL A 163 -9.72 0.21 -4.83
C VAL A 163 -11.00 0.36 -5.65
N ASP A 164 -10.96 0.07 -6.95
CA ASP A 164 -12.12 0.21 -7.84
C ASP A 164 -13.29 -0.71 -7.42
N LEU A 165 -13.00 -1.93 -6.99
CA LEU A 165 -13.98 -2.87 -6.44
C LEU A 165 -14.61 -2.32 -5.14
N ALA A 166 -13.80 -1.87 -4.20
CA ALA A 166 -14.28 -1.36 -2.92
C ALA A 166 -15.10 -0.06 -3.05
N LEU A 167 -14.70 0.82 -3.98
CA LEU A 167 -15.41 2.07 -4.28
C LEU A 167 -16.70 1.83 -5.12
N SER A 168 -16.82 0.70 -5.83
CA SER A 168 -17.90 0.44 -6.80
C SER A 168 -19.33 0.47 -6.24
N LYS A 169 -19.49 0.33 -4.92
CA LYS A 169 -20.80 0.31 -4.22
C LYS A 169 -21.13 1.63 -3.51
N SER A 170 -20.18 2.55 -3.43
CA SER A 170 -20.38 3.83 -2.76
C SER A 170 -21.43 4.68 -3.50
N THR A 171 -22.43 5.16 -2.77
CA THR A 171 -23.40 6.14 -3.28
C THR A 171 -22.89 7.58 -3.22
N ASN A 172 -21.91 7.86 -2.35
CA ASN A 172 -21.26 9.16 -2.22
C ASN A 172 -19.78 9.02 -1.84
N LEU A 173 -18.94 8.78 -2.86
CA LEU A 173 -17.49 8.59 -2.72
C LEU A 173 -16.78 9.65 -1.87
N LEU A 174 -17.26 10.90 -1.90
CA LEU A 174 -16.61 12.02 -1.20
C LEU A 174 -16.95 12.08 0.30
N ALA A 175 -17.92 11.28 0.77
CA ALA A 175 -18.21 11.08 2.18
C ALA A 175 -17.52 9.83 2.77
N GLU A 176 -16.84 9.03 1.94
CA GLU A 176 -16.22 7.78 2.39
C GLU A 176 -15.02 8.04 3.31
N ARG A 177 -14.88 7.19 4.33
CA ARG A 177 -13.77 7.16 5.29
C ARG A 177 -13.03 5.84 5.11
N ILE A 178 -11.90 5.92 4.43
CA ILE A 178 -11.11 4.77 3.97
C ILE A 178 -9.97 4.49 4.96
N TYR A 179 -9.83 3.24 5.39
CA TYR A 179 -8.82 2.83 6.36
C TYR A 179 -8.08 1.56 5.93
N ASP A 180 -6.75 1.54 6.13
CA ASP A 180 -5.92 0.34 6.02
C ASP A 180 -5.14 0.10 7.32
N GLY A 181 -5.43 -1.02 7.99
CA GLY A 181 -4.81 -1.40 9.26
C GLY A 181 -3.35 -1.87 9.14
N ALA A 182 -2.85 -2.11 7.92
CA ALA A 182 -1.47 -2.51 7.62
C ALA A 182 -0.99 -1.77 6.35
N CYS A 183 -1.05 -0.45 6.38
CA CYS A 183 -0.90 0.37 5.17
C CYS A 183 0.48 0.23 4.50
N GLY A 184 1.53 -0.10 5.26
CA GLY A 184 2.89 -0.27 4.76
C GLY A 184 3.38 0.95 3.97
N SER A 185 3.99 0.69 2.82
CA SER A 185 3.31 1.06 1.57
C SER A 185 2.72 2.47 1.49
N GLY A 186 1.40 2.48 1.62
CA GLY A 186 0.53 3.57 1.22
C GLY A 186 -0.09 3.39 -0.17
N ILE A 187 0.31 2.38 -0.96
CA ILE A 187 -0.16 2.22 -2.35
C ILE A 187 -1.69 2.08 -2.48
N LEU A 188 -2.36 1.37 -1.56
CA LEU A 188 -3.82 1.27 -1.52
C LEU A 188 -4.47 2.63 -1.19
N LEU A 189 -4.05 3.25 -0.08
CA LEU A 189 -4.55 4.55 0.37
C LEU A 189 -4.30 5.68 -0.64
N THR A 190 -3.14 5.67 -1.31
CA THR A 190 -2.75 6.66 -2.32
C THR A 190 -3.53 6.49 -3.61
N THR A 191 -3.81 5.24 -4.00
CA THR A 191 -4.67 4.94 -5.16
C THR A 191 -6.13 5.30 -4.86
N ALA A 192 -6.61 5.02 -3.66
CA ALA A 192 -7.93 5.45 -3.17
C ALA A 192 -8.06 6.98 -3.16
N TYR A 193 -7.08 7.69 -2.58
CA TYR A 193 -7.05 9.15 -2.58
C TYR A 193 -7.15 9.75 -3.99
N ARG A 194 -6.38 9.24 -4.96
CA ARG A 194 -6.47 9.73 -6.34
C ARG A 194 -7.82 9.43 -7.01
N ARG A 195 -8.51 8.34 -6.65
CA ARG A 195 -9.90 8.10 -7.11
C ARG A 195 -10.88 9.10 -6.50
N LEU A 196 -10.74 9.42 -5.22
CA LEU A 196 -11.57 10.46 -4.57
C LEU A 196 -11.30 11.85 -5.20
N LEU A 197 -10.03 12.22 -5.38
CA LEU A 197 -9.63 13.49 -5.99
C LEU A 197 -10.20 13.63 -7.41
N GLY A 198 -9.99 12.63 -8.29
CA GLY A 198 -10.52 12.67 -9.65
C GLY A 198 -12.06 12.70 -9.70
N LYS A 199 -12.74 12.07 -8.73
CA LYS A 199 -14.20 12.18 -8.59
C LYS A 199 -14.63 13.57 -8.12
N ALA A 200 -13.88 14.21 -7.22
CA ALA A 200 -14.17 15.54 -6.72
C ALA A 200 -13.95 16.61 -7.80
N GLU A 201 -12.84 16.54 -8.55
CA GLU A 201 -12.54 17.43 -9.67
C GLU A 201 -13.59 17.29 -10.79
N ALA A 202 -13.98 16.06 -11.13
CA ALA A 202 -15.05 15.80 -12.09
C ALA A 202 -16.44 16.29 -11.63
N GLN A 203 -16.67 16.41 -10.31
CA GLN A 203 -17.90 16.96 -9.75
C GLN A 203 -17.86 18.49 -9.60
N ALA A 204 -16.68 19.08 -9.41
CA ALA A 204 -16.45 20.52 -9.36
C ALA A 204 -16.34 21.17 -10.75
N GLY A 205 -16.06 20.40 -11.79
CA GLY A 205 -15.82 20.89 -13.16
C GLY A 205 -14.47 21.60 -13.34
N ARG A 206 -13.57 21.48 -12.37
CA ARG A 206 -12.24 22.12 -12.33
C ARG A 206 -11.25 21.29 -11.51
N THR A 207 -9.97 21.61 -11.58
CA THR A 207 -8.98 21.17 -10.59
C THR A 207 -9.35 21.69 -9.19
N LEU A 208 -9.05 20.88 -8.17
CA LEU A 208 -9.17 21.28 -6.77
C LEU A 208 -7.88 22.01 -6.33
N GLY A 209 -8.04 23.12 -5.62
CA GLY A 209 -6.93 23.84 -5.01
C GLY A 209 -6.33 23.07 -3.83
N PHE A 210 -5.09 23.40 -3.46
CA PHE A 210 -4.33 22.68 -2.42
C PHE A 210 -5.10 22.47 -1.11
N ALA A 211 -5.81 23.49 -0.60
CA ALA A 211 -6.57 23.39 0.63
C ALA A 211 -7.70 22.34 0.53
N GLU A 212 -8.47 22.35 -0.57
CA GLU A 212 -9.54 21.38 -0.83
C GLU A 212 -8.99 19.95 -0.95
N ARG A 213 -7.83 19.81 -1.61
CA ARG A 213 -7.11 18.53 -1.73
C ARG A 213 -6.63 18.02 -0.37
N VAL A 214 -6.12 18.91 0.49
CA VAL A 214 -5.64 18.62 1.85
C VAL A 214 -6.81 18.23 2.76
N ASP A 215 -7.94 18.93 2.69
CA ASP A 215 -9.09 18.60 3.53
C ASP A 215 -9.77 17.30 3.10
N LEU A 216 -9.90 17.03 1.79
CA LEU A 216 -10.33 15.72 1.27
C LEU A 216 -9.39 14.57 1.73
N LEU A 217 -8.08 14.82 1.77
CA LEU A 217 -7.12 13.85 2.28
C LEU A 217 -7.36 13.57 3.77
N LYS A 218 -7.48 14.64 4.58
CA LYS A 218 -7.68 14.56 6.03
C LYS A 218 -9.04 13.96 6.42
N SER A 219 -10.09 14.21 5.64
CA SER A 219 -11.45 13.72 5.91
C SER A 219 -11.61 12.23 5.62
N SER A 220 -10.90 11.72 4.61
CA SER A 220 -11.28 10.46 3.96
C SER A 220 -10.19 9.39 3.95
N ILE A 221 -8.93 9.69 4.23
CA ILE A 221 -7.83 8.71 4.14
C ILE A 221 -7.14 8.50 5.50
N PHE A 222 -7.09 7.25 5.95
CA PHE A 222 -6.53 6.84 7.23
C PHE A 222 -5.73 5.54 7.12
N GLY A 223 -4.79 5.30 8.02
CA GLY A 223 -4.07 4.02 8.06
C GLY A 223 -3.26 3.79 9.33
N SER A 224 -2.80 2.56 9.52
CA SER A 224 -1.85 2.20 10.57
C SER A 224 -0.80 1.21 10.10
N ASP A 225 0.41 1.28 10.67
CA ASP A 225 1.43 0.24 10.52
C ASP A 225 2.35 0.17 11.75
N LEU A 226 2.75 -1.04 12.14
CA LEU A 226 3.74 -1.27 13.20
C LEU A 226 5.09 -0.57 12.91
N ASN A 227 5.42 -0.35 11.64
CA ASN A 227 6.61 0.33 11.17
C ASN A 227 6.34 1.83 10.95
N LEU A 228 6.78 2.68 11.88
CA LEU A 228 6.70 4.14 11.74
C LEU A 228 7.33 4.65 10.43
N SER A 229 8.41 4.03 9.94
CA SER A 229 9.03 4.38 8.66
C SER A 229 8.13 4.07 7.46
N ALA A 230 7.26 3.06 7.55
CA ALA A 230 6.26 2.77 6.51
C ALA A 230 5.15 3.82 6.50
N CYS A 231 4.65 4.23 7.68
CA CYS A 231 3.72 5.34 7.80
C CYS A 231 4.27 6.65 7.19
N ARG A 232 5.58 6.89 7.30
CA ARG A 232 6.26 8.02 6.63
C ARG A 232 6.29 7.88 5.10
N VAL A 233 6.50 6.68 4.54
CA VAL A 233 6.38 6.42 3.09
C VAL A 233 4.93 6.57 2.61
N THR A 234 3.94 6.16 3.42
CA THR A 234 2.52 6.42 3.13
C THR A 234 2.24 7.93 3.10
N ALA A 235 2.67 8.67 4.12
CA ALA A 235 2.49 10.13 4.20
C ALA A 235 3.09 10.83 2.97
N PHE A 236 4.35 10.49 2.66
CA PHE A 236 5.09 10.94 1.48
C PHE A 236 4.33 10.69 0.16
N SER A 237 3.82 9.48 -0.04
CA SER A 237 3.06 9.09 -1.24
C SER A 237 1.75 9.89 -1.39
N LEU A 238 1.09 10.20 -0.27
CA LEU A 238 -0.12 11.02 -0.23
C LEU A 238 0.19 12.49 -0.50
N TYR A 239 1.24 13.07 0.11
CA TYR A 239 1.67 14.45 -0.17
C TYR A 239 2.04 14.66 -1.64
N LEU A 240 2.80 13.73 -2.23
CA LEU A 240 3.13 13.78 -3.65
C LEU A 240 1.88 13.72 -4.54
N SER A 241 0.81 13.05 -4.09
CA SER A 241 -0.47 12.98 -4.80
C SER A 241 -1.37 14.21 -4.58
N VAL A 242 -1.26 14.92 -3.45
CA VAL A 242 -1.88 16.26 -3.24
C VAL A 242 -1.26 17.27 -4.23
N LEU A 243 0.07 17.24 -4.35
CA LEU A 243 0.87 18.18 -5.15
C LEU A 243 0.85 17.87 -6.66
N GLU A 244 0.45 16.66 -7.06
CA GLU A 244 0.42 16.23 -8.46
C GLU A 244 -0.68 16.96 -9.26
N GLY A 245 -0.27 17.85 -10.17
CA GLY A 245 -1.20 18.56 -11.07
C GLY A 245 -1.85 19.80 -10.47
N LEU A 246 -1.27 20.42 -9.44
CA LEU A 246 -1.55 21.81 -9.09
C LEU A 246 -0.91 22.78 -10.09
N ASP A 247 -1.46 23.98 -10.24
CA ASP A 247 -0.86 25.01 -11.08
C ASP A 247 0.33 25.69 -10.35
N PRO A 248 1.40 26.10 -11.05
CA PRO A 248 2.47 26.90 -10.46
C PRO A 248 2.01 28.19 -9.76
N SER A 249 0.88 28.77 -10.17
CA SER A 249 0.26 29.92 -9.50
C SER A 249 -0.37 29.56 -8.15
N ASP A 250 -1.06 28.42 -8.04
CA ASP A 250 -1.55 27.91 -6.74
C ASP A 250 -0.38 27.71 -5.76
N LEU A 251 0.72 27.12 -6.26
CA LEU A 251 1.93 26.86 -5.48
C LEU A 251 2.60 28.17 -5.00
N ALA A 252 2.58 29.23 -5.81
CA ALA A 252 3.08 30.55 -5.43
C ALA A 252 2.18 31.27 -4.41
N ILE A 253 0.86 31.06 -4.46
CA ILE A 253 -0.09 31.59 -3.47
C ILE A 253 0.17 30.95 -2.09
N LEU A 254 0.42 29.64 -2.05
CA LEU A 254 0.74 28.93 -0.80
C LEU A 254 1.97 29.52 -0.09
N THR A 255 3.04 29.80 -0.83
CA THR A 255 4.28 30.38 -0.28
C THR A 255 4.09 31.83 0.14
N ALA A 256 3.29 32.61 -0.60
CA ALA A 256 3.01 34.02 -0.27
C ALA A 256 2.09 34.20 0.95
N GLN A 257 1.16 33.26 1.19
CA GLN A 257 0.17 33.35 2.28
C GLN A 257 0.64 32.73 3.60
N GLY A 258 1.89 32.26 3.70
CA GLY A 258 2.40 31.55 4.89
C GLY A 258 1.59 30.28 5.24
N SER A 259 0.84 29.77 4.27
CA SER A 259 -0.19 28.72 4.45
C SER A 259 0.17 27.45 3.66
N SER A 260 1.45 27.30 3.31
CA SER A 260 2.05 26.22 2.51
C SER A 260 2.20 24.89 3.25
N HIS A 261 1.92 24.85 4.56
CA HIS A 261 2.15 23.68 5.39
C HIS A 261 1.29 22.49 4.95
N LEU A 262 1.95 21.44 4.45
CA LEU A 262 1.33 20.13 4.31
C LEU A 262 0.82 19.67 5.68
N PRO A 263 -0.35 19.01 5.73
CA PRO A 263 -0.92 18.58 7.00
C PRO A 263 -0.01 17.53 7.64
N LYS A 264 0.21 17.61 8.95
CA LYS A 264 0.89 16.51 9.65
C LYS A 264 0.00 15.27 9.59
N LEU A 265 0.44 14.22 8.88
CA LEU A 265 -0.33 13.00 8.73
C LEU A 265 0.06 11.97 9.78
N VAL A 266 1.34 11.91 10.14
CA VAL A 266 1.87 10.92 11.09
C VAL A 266 1.52 11.33 12.52
N GLY A 267 0.85 10.43 13.24
CA GLY A 267 0.22 10.70 14.54
C GLY A 267 -1.22 11.24 14.43
N HIS A 268 -1.73 11.51 13.22
CA HIS A 268 -3.10 11.98 12.99
C HIS A 268 -3.89 11.01 12.09
N ASN A 269 -3.74 11.14 10.77
CA ASN A 269 -4.36 10.24 9.79
C ASN A 269 -3.64 8.89 9.70
N LEU A 270 -2.34 8.85 9.98
CA LEU A 270 -1.47 7.68 9.86
C LEU A 270 -0.83 7.36 11.21
N GLN A 271 -1.08 6.17 11.74
CA GLN A 271 -0.66 5.79 13.09
C GLN A 271 0.47 4.76 13.03
N GLY A 272 1.59 5.05 13.71
CA GLY A 272 2.83 4.30 13.59
C GLY A 272 3.32 3.70 14.90
N GLY A 273 4.02 2.57 14.84
CA GLY A 273 4.62 1.95 16.04
C GLY A 273 3.56 1.34 16.95
N ALA A 274 3.58 1.66 18.25
CA ALA A 274 2.66 1.08 19.24
C ALA A 274 1.19 1.50 19.05
N GLU A 275 0.95 2.72 18.55
CA GLU A 275 -0.38 3.20 18.14
C GLU A 275 -0.72 2.73 16.72
N GLY A 276 0.29 2.29 15.95
CA GLY A 276 0.15 1.66 14.64
C GLY A 276 -0.17 0.16 14.65
N ASP A 277 -0.12 -0.49 15.81
CA ASP A 277 -0.53 -1.89 15.97
C ASP A 277 -2.05 -2.02 15.90
N PHE A 278 -2.56 -2.57 14.79
CA PHE A 278 -4.00 -2.77 14.56
C PHE A 278 -4.72 -3.60 15.65
N PHE A 279 -3.98 -4.42 16.40
CA PHE A 279 -4.51 -5.25 17.47
C PHE A 279 -4.38 -4.60 18.87
N SER A 280 -3.69 -3.47 18.98
CA SER A 280 -3.43 -2.76 20.24
C SER A 280 -4.58 -1.81 20.61
N GLN A 281 -4.91 -1.74 21.91
CA GLN A 281 -5.85 -0.76 22.44
C GLN A 281 -5.32 0.69 22.41
N ALA A 282 -4.03 0.88 22.09
CA ALA A 282 -3.43 2.19 21.87
C ALA A 282 -3.74 2.75 20.47
N ASN A 283 -4.14 1.91 19.50
CA ASN A 283 -4.55 2.40 18.19
C ASN A 283 -5.84 3.23 18.32
N PRO A 284 -5.89 4.49 17.85
CA PRO A 284 -7.08 5.34 17.98
C PRO A 284 -8.35 4.76 17.35
N ARG A 285 -8.22 4.02 16.24
CA ARG A 285 -9.33 3.31 15.58
C ARG A 285 -9.70 2.00 16.25
N PHE A 286 -9.06 1.62 17.36
CA PHE A 286 -9.48 0.47 18.14
C PHE A 286 -10.85 0.69 18.81
N LYS A 287 -11.18 1.94 19.14
CA LYS A 287 -12.36 2.33 19.95
C LYS A 287 -13.43 3.12 19.17
N ALA A 288 -13.15 3.50 17.93
CA ALA A 288 -14.01 4.34 17.10
C ALA A 288 -14.29 3.66 15.75
N PRO A 289 -15.44 2.98 15.58
CA PRO A 289 -15.84 2.34 14.33
C PRO A 289 -16.53 3.34 13.39
N ASP A 290 -15.71 4.13 12.68
CA ASP A 290 -16.14 5.20 11.77
C ASP A 290 -15.61 5.03 10.33
N CYS A 291 -14.97 3.89 10.03
CA CYS A 291 -14.53 3.54 8.68
C CYS A 291 -15.71 2.99 7.85
N SER A 292 -15.92 3.53 6.65
CA SER A 292 -16.92 3.02 5.71
C SER A 292 -16.30 2.15 4.60
N ILE A 293 -14.99 2.25 4.35
CA ILE A 293 -14.27 1.39 3.40
C ILE A 293 -12.95 0.89 4.00
N PHE A 294 -12.90 -0.40 4.34
CA PHE A 294 -11.65 -1.03 4.79
C PHE A 294 -10.91 -1.61 3.58
N LEU A 295 -9.68 -1.17 3.34
CA LEU A 295 -8.77 -1.71 2.34
C LEU A 295 -7.58 -2.32 3.07
N SER A 296 -7.13 -3.54 2.75
CA SER A 296 -5.83 -3.98 3.28
C SER A 296 -5.17 -5.11 2.51
N ASN A 297 -3.84 -5.08 2.45
CA ASN A 297 -2.99 -6.26 2.19
C ASN A 297 -2.27 -6.64 3.50
N PRO A 298 -2.95 -7.33 4.44
CA PRO A 298 -2.37 -7.65 5.73
C PRO A 298 -1.15 -8.59 5.59
N PRO A 299 -0.22 -8.60 6.56
CA PRO A 299 0.98 -9.44 6.49
C PRO A 299 0.64 -10.94 6.49
N TRP A 300 1.17 -11.68 5.52
CA TRP A 300 0.91 -13.13 5.35
C TRP A 300 1.84 -13.99 6.23
N VAL A 301 1.90 -13.70 7.52
CA VAL A 301 2.84 -14.31 8.48
C VAL A 301 2.18 -15.46 9.24
N GLU A 302 2.91 -16.57 9.37
CA GLU A 302 2.55 -17.70 10.25
C GLU A 302 3.66 -17.84 11.32
N PRO A 303 3.43 -17.40 12.56
CA PRO A 303 4.48 -17.33 13.57
C PRO A 303 4.96 -18.73 14.00
N LYS A 304 6.29 -18.85 14.17
CA LYS A 304 6.93 -20.05 14.77
C LYS A 304 6.34 -20.30 16.16
N LYS A 305 6.34 -21.57 16.62
CA LYS A 305 5.69 -21.99 17.88
C LYS A 305 6.09 -21.17 19.12
N ASN A 306 7.32 -20.64 19.15
CA ASN A 306 7.90 -19.87 20.25
C ASN A 306 7.77 -18.33 20.09
N VAL A 307 7.24 -17.85 18.97
CA VAL A 307 6.96 -16.42 18.73
C VAL A 307 5.48 -16.17 19.01
N VAL A 308 5.14 -15.06 19.65
CA VAL A 308 3.75 -14.59 19.88
C VAL A 308 3.63 -13.17 19.36
N LEU A 309 2.61 -12.92 18.53
CA LEU A 309 2.33 -11.62 17.91
C LEU A 309 1.14 -10.93 18.61
N SER A 310 0.96 -9.62 18.41
CA SER A 310 -0.22 -8.91 18.92
C SER A 310 -1.53 -9.51 18.44
N SER A 311 -1.56 -9.99 17.19
CA SER A 311 -2.68 -10.74 16.59
C SER A 311 -3.06 -12.00 17.37
N ASP A 312 -2.09 -12.73 17.94
CA ASP A 312 -2.36 -13.93 18.74
C ASP A 312 -2.98 -13.59 20.09
N THR A 313 -2.43 -12.58 20.77
CA THR A 313 -2.91 -12.10 22.06
C THR A 313 -4.34 -11.57 21.94
N TRP A 314 -4.62 -10.79 20.88
CA TRP A 314 -5.96 -10.32 20.56
C TRP A 314 -6.91 -11.47 20.21
N ALA A 315 -6.52 -12.38 19.32
CA ALA A 315 -7.38 -13.51 18.92
C ALA A 315 -7.74 -14.39 20.12
N LYS A 316 -6.76 -14.73 20.97
CA LYS A 316 -6.97 -15.48 22.21
C LYS A 316 -7.89 -14.74 23.19
N ALA A 317 -7.73 -13.43 23.36
CA ALA A 317 -8.60 -12.62 24.21
C ALA A 317 -10.05 -12.52 23.70
N LYS A 318 -10.27 -12.73 22.40
CA LYS A 318 -11.59 -12.78 21.74
C LYS A 318 -12.16 -14.19 21.58
N GLY A 319 -11.39 -15.24 21.91
CA GLY A 319 -11.78 -16.64 21.73
C GLY A 319 -11.71 -17.16 20.29
N PHE A 320 -11.03 -16.46 19.37
CA PHE A 320 -10.91 -16.86 17.97
C PHE A 320 -9.81 -17.90 17.74
N ASP A 321 -10.15 -19.01 17.09
CA ASP A 321 -9.18 -19.96 16.51
C ASP A 321 -8.88 -19.57 15.06
N ILE A 322 -7.59 -19.34 14.75
CA ILE A 322 -7.13 -18.82 13.46
C ILE A 322 -6.17 -19.84 12.83
N PRO A 323 -6.48 -20.37 11.62
CA PRO A 323 -5.69 -21.43 10.99
C PRO A 323 -4.22 -21.09 10.91
N ARG A 324 -3.37 -21.96 11.50
CA ARG A 324 -1.91 -21.82 11.57
C ARG A 324 -1.43 -20.49 12.17
N ARG A 325 -2.28 -19.79 12.95
CA ARG A 325 -2.03 -18.45 13.51
C ARG A 325 -1.72 -17.39 12.44
N GLN A 326 -2.22 -17.60 11.22
CA GLN A 326 -1.99 -16.74 10.06
C GLN A 326 -2.51 -15.32 10.32
N THR A 327 -1.60 -14.33 10.39
CA THR A 327 -1.94 -12.95 10.77
C THR A 327 -2.99 -12.32 9.86
N ALA A 328 -2.99 -12.62 8.56
CA ALA A 328 -4.04 -12.18 7.64
C ALA A 328 -5.46 -12.61 8.07
N GLY A 329 -5.61 -13.77 8.73
CA GLY A 329 -6.88 -14.21 9.31
C GLY A 329 -7.33 -13.38 10.51
N ALA A 330 -6.39 -12.90 11.33
CA ALA A 330 -6.71 -11.99 12.43
C ALA A 330 -7.17 -10.61 11.93
N PHE A 331 -6.59 -10.13 10.83
CA PHE A 331 -7.03 -8.88 10.18
C PHE A 331 -8.48 -8.96 9.68
N ILE A 332 -8.89 -10.08 9.06
CA ILE A 332 -10.29 -10.29 8.63
C ILE A 332 -11.25 -10.17 9.83
N LEU A 333 -10.92 -10.75 10.98
CA LEU A 333 -11.80 -10.69 12.15
C LEU A 333 -11.74 -9.32 12.85
N ARG A 334 -10.57 -8.67 12.94
CA ARG A 334 -10.40 -7.37 13.62
C ARG A 334 -11.02 -6.20 12.85
N ALA A 335 -11.13 -6.27 11.52
CA ALA A 335 -11.69 -5.17 10.71
C ALA A 335 -13.15 -4.85 11.05
N LEU A 336 -13.95 -5.84 11.45
CA LEU A 336 -15.33 -5.62 11.91
C LEU A 336 -15.42 -4.73 13.15
N GLU A 337 -14.37 -4.67 13.97
CA GLU A 337 -14.29 -3.83 15.18
C GLU A 337 -13.74 -2.41 14.88
N CYS A 338 -13.66 -1.97 13.62
CA CYS A 338 -13.34 -0.58 13.27
C CYS A 338 -14.16 0.01 12.10
N VAL A 339 -15.17 -0.71 11.60
CA VAL A 339 -16.01 -0.27 10.48
C VAL A 339 -17.47 -0.01 10.88
N THR A 340 -18.17 0.77 10.08
CA THR A 340 -19.63 0.96 10.19
C THR A 340 -20.38 -0.29 9.70
N PRO A 341 -21.64 -0.52 10.13
CA PRO A 341 -22.41 -1.71 9.73
C PRO A 341 -22.68 -1.82 8.22
N SER A 342 -22.62 -0.71 7.49
CA SER A 342 -22.82 -0.64 6.03
C SER A 342 -21.51 -0.58 5.23
N ALA A 343 -20.36 -0.83 5.87
CA ALA A 343 -19.06 -0.67 5.23
C ALA A 343 -18.78 -1.70 4.14
N THR A 344 -17.94 -1.32 3.17
CA THR A 344 -17.34 -2.26 2.21
C THR A 344 -15.92 -2.61 2.68
N LEU A 345 -15.60 -3.90 2.74
CA LEU A 345 -14.29 -4.38 3.15
C LEU A 345 -13.65 -5.17 2.00
N CYS A 346 -12.47 -4.74 1.55
CA CYS A 346 -11.73 -5.37 0.48
C CYS A 346 -10.31 -5.77 0.95
N PHE A 347 -10.06 -7.07 0.99
CA PHE A 347 -8.80 -7.65 1.47
C PHE A 347 -8.01 -8.32 0.35
N ILE A 348 -6.69 -8.24 0.42
CA ILE A 348 -5.76 -9.05 -0.39
C ILE A 348 -5.18 -10.15 0.52
N LEU A 349 -5.57 -11.40 0.29
CA LEU A 349 -5.35 -12.51 1.22
C LEU A 349 -4.56 -13.65 0.56
N PRO A 350 -3.78 -14.44 1.32
CA PRO A 350 -3.16 -15.66 0.79
C PRO A 350 -4.25 -16.72 0.62
N VAL A 351 -4.38 -17.34 -0.57
CA VAL A 351 -5.49 -18.26 -0.93
C VAL A 351 -5.77 -19.33 0.13
N SER A 352 -4.72 -19.83 0.82
CA SER A 352 -4.87 -20.84 1.86
C SER A 352 -5.69 -20.42 3.08
N ILE A 353 -5.84 -19.13 3.41
CA ILE A 353 -6.65 -18.71 4.57
C ILE A 353 -8.14 -18.99 4.35
N LEU A 354 -8.59 -19.06 3.10
CA LEU A 354 -9.97 -19.42 2.74
C LEU A 354 -10.07 -20.86 2.21
N ALA A 355 -9.17 -21.29 1.32
CA ALA A 355 -9.34 -22.53 0.53
C ALA A 355 -8.61 -23.79 1.05
N ALA A 356 -7.74 -23.68 2.06
CA ALA A 356 -7.06 -24.87 2.60
C ALA A 356 -8.00 -25.72 3.48
N PRO A 357 -7.88 -27.07 3.52
CA PRO A 357 -8.76 -27.91 4.34
C PRO A 357 -8.75 -27.55 5.85
N SER A 358 -7.59 -27.13 6.37
CA SER A 358 -7.43 -26.62 7.75
C SER A 358 -8.29 -25.38 8.05
N SER A 359 -8.70 -24.66 7.01
CA SER A 359 -9.44 -23.39 7.11
C SER A 359 -10.96 -23.58 7.09
N ARG A 360 -11.48 -24.82 7.03
CA ARG A 360 -12.93 -25.10 6.99
C ARG A 360 -13.71 -24.63 8.23
N ALA A 361 -13.06 -24.52 9.39
CA ALA A 361 -13.65 -23.88 10.57
C ALA A 361 -13.70 -22.35 10.39
N PHE A 362 -12.57 -21.75 10.03
CA PHE A 362 -12.43 -20.31 9.82
C PHE A 362 -13.32 -19.77 8.67
N MET A 363 -13.51 -20.51 7.58
CA MET A 363 -14.41 -20.11 6.49
C MET A 363 -15.87 -19.98 6.98
N ARG A 364 -16.31 -20.84 7.91
CA ARG A 364 -17.62 -20.72 8.57
C ARG A 364 -17.66 -19.52 9.52
N GLU A 365 -16.59 -19.28 10.27
CA GLU A 365 -16.45 -18.16 11.20
C GLU A 365 -16.49 -16.79 10.48
N VAL A 366 -15.88 -16.71 9.30
CA VAL A 366 -15.96 -15.56 8.38
C VAL A 366 -17.37 -15.42 7.81
N LEU A 367 -17.95 -16.49 7.25
CA LEU A 367 -19.30 -16.44 6.67
C LEU A 367 -20.40 -16.13 7.70
N ALA A 368 -20.22 -16.47 8.97
CA ALA A 368 -21.11 -16.09 10.06
C ALA A 368 -21.04 -14.59 10.43
N ARG A 369 -20.08 -13.83 9.90
CA ARG A 369 -19.84 -12.41 10.22
C ARG A 369 -19.72 -11.49 9.00
N TYR A 370 -19.60 -12.07 7.81
CA TYR A 370 -19.51 -11.38 6.54
C TYR A 370 -20.53 -11.92 5.56
N GLU A 371 -21.19 -11.01 4.85
CA GLU A 371 -21.77 -11.29 3.53
C GLU A 371 -20.67 -11.02 2.50
N ILE A 372 -20.14 -12.10 1.91
CA ILE A 372 -19.07 -12.00 0.91
C ILE A 372 -19.70 -11.79 -0.47
N GLU A 373 -19.44 -10.66 -1.10
CA GLU A 373 -19.97 -10.37 -2.44
C GLU A 373 -19.13 -11.04 -3.53
N THR A 374 -17.79 -10.92 -3.45
CA THR A 374 -16.88 -11.36 -4.50
C THR A 374 -15.58 -11.94 -3.95
N LEU A 375 -15.13 -13.04 -4.55
CA LEU A 375 -13.82 -13.67 -4.33
C LEU A 375 -13.10 -13.80 -5.69
N ILE A 376 -11.97 -13.11 -5.88
CA ILE A 376 -11.18 -13.17 -7.12
C ILE A 376 -9.85 -13.87 -6.84
N ASN A 377 -9.66 -15.08 -7.36
CA ASN A 377 -8.48 -15.92 -7.11
C ASN A 377 -7.43 -15.77 -8.22
N PHE A 378 -6.32 -15.09 -7.92
CA PHE A 378 -5.21 -14.83 -8.83
C PHE A 378 -4.15 -15.95 -8.83
N GLY A 379 -4.47 -17.15 -8.34
CA GLY A 379 -3.49 -18.19 -8.09
C GLY A 379 -2.73 -18.70 -9.32
N ASP A 380 -3.36 -18.63 -10.50
CA ASP A 380 -2.84 -19.08 -11.79
C ASP A 380 -1.91 -18.02 -12.41
N VAL A 381 -2.48 -16.82 -12.66
CA VAL A 381 -1.77 -15.62 -13.12
C VAL A 381 -0.67 -15.12 -12.17
N ARG A 382 -0.49 -15.74 -11.00
CA ARG A 382 0.42 -15.31 -9.93
C ARG A 382 1.82 -14.95 -10.44
N LYS A 383 2.47 -15.87 -11.16
CA LYS A 383 3.87 -15.71 -11.60
C LYS A 383 4.06 -14.56 -12.60
N LEU A 384 2.97 -14.13 -13.25
CA LEU A 384 2.98 -13.16 -14.34
C LEU A 384 2.62 -11.75 -13.85
N LEU A 385 1.65 -11.65 -12.92
CA LEU A 385 1.27 -10.38 -12.29
C LEU A 385 2.20 -9.97 -11.14
N PHE A 386 2.71 -10.94 -10.37
CA PHE A 386 3.44 -10.70 -9.12
C PHE A 386 4.85 -11.30 -9.19
N ALA A 387 5.76 -10.63 -9.90
CA ALA A 387 7.13 -11.11 -10.14
C ALA A 387 7.93 -11.49 -8.86
N ALA A 388 7.54 -10.96 -7.68
CA ALA A 388 8.14 -11.28 -6.39
C ALA A 388 7.29 -12.20 -5.48
N ALA A 389 6.03 -12.50 -5.80
CA ALA A 389 5.13 -13.21 -4.88
C ALA A 389 5.31 -14.73 -4.91
N ARG A 390 5.75 -15.27 -3.77
CA ARG A 390 5.89 -16.72 -3.55
C ARG A 390 4.54 -17.43 -3.44
N GLN A 391 3.54 -16.80 -2.82
CA GLN A 391 2.23 -17.39 -2.53
C GLN A 391 1.10 -16.78 -3.39
N PRO A 392 0.07 -17.57 -3.78
CA PRO A 392 -1.08 -17.09 -4.54
C PRO A 392 -2.02 -16.25 -3.66
N CYS A 393 -2.58 -15.19 -4.23
CA CYS A 393 -3.55 -14.31 -3.55
C CYS A 393 -4.99 -14.47 -4.05
N VAL A 394 -5.93 -14.17 -3.15
CA VAL A 394 -7.35 -13.98 -3.43
C VAL A 394 -7.74 -12.58 -2.94
N VAL A 395 -8.47 -11.83 -3.77
CA VAL A 395 -9.15 -10.61 -3.33
C VAL A 395 -10.52 -10.99 -2.81
N MET A 396 -10.87 -10.52 -1.61
CA MET A 396 -12.19 -10.72 -1.01
C MET A 396 -12.87 -9.36 -0.84
N VAL A 397 -14.02 -9.18 -1.49
CA VAL A 397 -14.94 -8.05 -1.29
C VAL A 397 -16.11 -8.56 -0.46
N ALA A 398 -16.37 -7.93 0.69
CA ALA A 398 -17.41 -8.32 1.62
C ALA A 398 -17.96 -7.13 2.40
N ARG A 399 -19.12 -7.30 3.04
CA ARG A 399 -19.73 -6.35 3.98
C ARG A 399 -19.97 -7.01 5.33
N PRO A 400 -20.07 -6.25 6.45
CA PRO A 400 -20.47 -6.81 7.73
C PRO A 400 -21.83 -7.50 7.61
N ARG A 401 -21.95 -8.71 8.16
CA ARG A 401 -23.25 -9.37 8.29
C ARG A 401 -24.07 -8.65 9.37
N PRO A 402 -25.37 -8.36 9.14
CA PRO A 402 -26.26 -7.82 10.16
C PRO A 402 -26.28 -8.67 11.44
N ALA A 403 -26.32 -8.02 12.61
CA ALA A 403 -26.17 -8.69 13.91
C ALA A 403 -27.32 -9.65 14.29
N ASP A 404 -28.46 -9.57 13.60
CA ASP A 404 -29.59 -10.51 13.65
C ASP A 404 -29.33 -11.81 12.85
N GLN A 405 -28.30 -11.86 12.02
CA GLN A 405 -27.97 -13.00 11.16
C GLN A 405 -26.68 -13.69 11.62
N VAL A 406 -26.80 -14.90 12.14
CA VAL A 406 -25.65 -15.72 12.60
C VAL A 406 -25.12 -16.71 11.56
N ALA A 407 -25.72 -16.77 10.37
CA ALA A 407 -25.35 -17.68 9.29
C ALA A 407 -25.80 -17.14 7.92
N PRO A 408 -25.19 -17.58 6.80
CA PRO A 408 -25.59 -17.16 5.46
C PRO A 408 -27.02 -17.55 5.09
N ALA A 409 -27.71 -16.68 4.37
CA ALA A 409 -29.08 -16.94 3.90
C ALA A 409 -29.10 -18.01 2.79
N PRO A 410 -30.21 -18.78 2.61
CA PRO A 410 -30.30 -19.79 1.54
C PRO A 410 -30.20 -19.24 0.12
N THR A 411 -30.50 -17.95 -0.04
CA THR A 411 -30.43 -17.15 -1.28
C THR A 411 -29.12 -16.38 -1.43
N GLU A 412 -28.24 -16.39 -0.42
CA GLU A 412 -27.00 -15.62 -0.44
C GLU A 412 -25.98 -16.24 -1.41
N THR A 413 -25.47 -15.42 -2.32
CA THR A 413 -24.53 -15.86 -3.36
C THR A 413 -23.27 -15.04 -3.42
N ILE A 414 -22.14 -15.73 -3.57
CA ILE A 414 -20.80 -15.18 -3.72
C ILE A 414 -20.40 -15.31 -5.19
N GLU A 415 -19.95 -14.23 -5.82
CA GLU A 415 -19.28 -14.27 -7.11
C GLU A 415 -17.84 -14.81 -6.92
N TYR A 416 -17.50 -15.91 -7.57
CA TYR A 416 -16.16 -16.51 -7.52
C TYR A 416 -15.51 -16.48 -8.91
N TRP A 417 -14.48 -15.67 -9.05
CA TRP A 417 -13.80 -15.41 -10.32
C TRP A 417 -12.36 -15.95 -10.27
N VAL A 418 -11.95 -16.73 -11.28
CA VAL A 418 -10.70 -17.49 -11.27
C VAL A 418 -9.81 -17.18 -12.49
N PRO A 419 -9.48 -15.89 -12.75
CA PRO A 419 -8.88 -15.44 -14.01
C PRO A 419 -7.58 -16.19 -14.35
N LYS A 420 -7.52 -16.68 -15.58
CA LYS A 420 -6.47 -17.56 -16.09
C LYS A 420 -5.36 -16.81 -16.85
N ALA A 421 -4.19 -17.44 -16.90
CA ALA A 421 -3.06 -16.95 -17.68
C ALA A 421 -3.34 -17.12 -19.19
N ASP A 422 -3.66 -16.01 -19.85
CA ASP A 422 -3.91 -15.94 -21.30
C ASP A 422 -2.84 -15.09 -22.03
N LEU A 423 -2.98 -14.99 -23.35
CA LEU A 423 -2.11 -14.15 -24.17
C LEU A 423 -2.33 -12.64 -23.92
N SER A 424 -3.52 -12.24 -23.47
CA SER A 424 -3.83 -10.83 -23.16
C SER A 424 -3.00 -10.27 -22.01
N LEU A 425 -2.57 -11.13 -21.08
CA LEU A 425 -1.64 -10.77 -20.00
C LEU A 425 -0.30 -10.25 -20.52
N ALA A 426 0.20 -10.75 -21.67
CA ALA A 426 1.41 -10.25 -22.30
C ALA A 426 1.25 -8.81 -22.85
N PHE A 427 0.00 -8.38 -23.10
CA PHE A 427 -0.38 -7.00 -23.44
C PHE A 427 -0.83 -6.19 -22.21
N GLY A 428 -0.56 -6.67 -21.00
CA GLY A 428 -0.90 -5.99 -19.74
C GLY A 428 -2.39 -5.99 -19.38
N ARG A 429 -3.18 -6.89 -19.99
CA ARG A 429 -4.65 -6.98 -19.77
C ARG A 429 -4.98 -8.23 -18.97
N LEU A 430 -5.85 -8.12 -17.97
CA LEU A 430 -6.41 -9.27 -17.26
C LEU A 430 -7.72 -9.70 -17.90
N THR A 431 -7.76 -10.88 -18.50
CA THR A 431 -9.01 -11.49 -19.03
C THR A 431 -9.73 -12.27 -17.93
N LEU A 432 -11.05 -12.32 -18.01
CA LEU A 432 -11.90 -13.18 -17.18
C LEU A 432 -12.96 -13.82 -18.08
N HIS A 433 -12.72 -15.06 -18.52
CA HIS A 433 -13.60 -15.76 -19.45
C HIS A 433 -14.92 -16.18 -18.77
N GLY A 434 -15.91 -16.59 -19.56
CA GLY A 434 -17.20 -17.07 -19.02
C GLY A 434 -17.07 -18.39 -18.23
N SER A 435 -16.09 -19.23 -18.59
CA SER A 435 -15.68 -20.43 -17.85
C SER A 435 -15.19 -20.13 -16.43
N ASP A 436 -14.55 -18.97 -16.27
CA ASP A 436 -13.78 -18.59 -15.07
C ASP A 436 -14.64 -17.80 -14.07
N ARG A 437 -15.96 -17.75 -14.31
CA ARG A 437 -16.95 -17.05 -13.48
C ARG A 437 -17.93 -18.07 -12.92
N HIS A 438 -17.92 -18.22 -11.61
CA HIS A 438 -18.80 -19.12 -10.89
C HIS A 438 -19.63 -18.31 -9.90
N ARG A 439 -20.90 -18.69 -9.71
CA ARG A 439 -21.76 -18.12 -8.67
C ARG A 439 -22.05 -19.19 -7.64
N LEU A 440 -21.53 -18.99 -6.43
CA LEU A 440 -21.62 -19.92 -5.32
C LEU A 440 -22.77 -19.56 -4.38
N ARG A 441 -23.39 -20.55 -3.73
CA ARG A 441 -24.19 -20.27 -2.52
C ARG A 441 -23.25 -20.21 -1.31
N ALA A 442 -23.39 -19.18 -0.48
CA ALA A 442 -22.56 -19.01 0.72
C ALA A 442 -22.69 -20.21 1.69
N GLN A 443 -23.89 -20.80 1.80
CA GLN A 443 -24.12 -22.03 2.58
C GLN A 443 -23.34 -23.25 2.06
N SER A 444 -23.14 -23.39 0.74
CA SER A 444 -22.32 -24.48 0.17
C SER A 444 -20.85 -24.32 0.54
N LEU A 445 -20.36 -23.07 0.56
CA LEU A 445 -19.00 -22.75 0.98
C LEU A 445 -18.79 -22.94 2.49
N ALA A 446 -19.81 -22.64 3.31
CA ALA A 446 -19.83 -22.96 4.73
C ALA A 446 -19.81 -24.48 4.99
N HIS A 447 -20.44 -25.28 4.13
CA HIS A 447 -20.36 -26.74 4.22
C HIS A 447 -18.97 -27.26 3.83
N SER A 448 -18.41 -26.85 2.68
CA SER A 448 -17.02 -27.17 2.30
C SER A 448 -16.34 -26.05 1.53
N ASN A 449 -15.23 -25.56 2.08
CA ASN A 449 -14.37 -24.56 1.45
C ASN A 449 -13.50 -25.12 0.30
N GLU A 450 -13.40 -26.45 0.19
CA GLU A 450 -12.75 -27.13 -0.94
C GLU A 450 -13.39 -26.80 -2.29
N LEU A 451 -14.65 -26.33 -2.29
CA LEU A 451 -15.36 -25.88 -3.48
C LEU A 451 -14.61 -24.76 -4.23
N LEU A 452 -13.86 -23.92 -3.50
CA LEU A 452 -12.95 -22.92 -4.10
C LEU A 452 -11.83 -23.61 -4.87
N THR A 453 -11.21 -24.62 -4.28
CA THR A 453 -10.12 -25.40 -4.90
C THR A 453 -10.60 -26.22 -6.09
N THR A 454 -11.82 -26.76 -6.03
CA THR A 454 -12.48 -27.44 -7.16
C THR A 454 -12.71 -26.48 -8.32
N LEU A 455 -13.43 -25.37 -8.08
CA LEU A 455 -13.77 -24.41 -9.14
C LEU A 455 -12.59 -23.54 -9.58
N PHE A 456 -11.46 -23.57 -8.87
CA PHE A 456 -10.23 -22.98 -9.38
C PHE A 456 -9.67 -23.71 -10.62
N TRP A 457 -10.07 -24.96 -10.90
CA TRP A 457 -9.66 -25.68 -12.13
C TRP A 457 -10.80 -26.31 -12.92
N GLY A 458 -11.85 -26.76 -12.24
CA GLY A 458 -13.06 -27.31 -12.85
C GLY A 458 -14.23 -26.33 -12.85
N ASN A 459 -15.39 -26.84 -13.23
CA ASN A 459 -16.65 -26.09 -13.31
C ASN A 459 -17.75 -26.77 -12.46
N ALA A 460 -19.01 -26.31 -12.61
CA ALA A 460 -20.14 -26.84 -11.86
C ALA A 460 -20.39 -28.35 -12.07
N HIS A 461 -20.06 -28.89 -13.25
CA HIS A 461 -20.13 -30.32 -13.53
C HIS A 461 -19.10 -31.11 -12.72
N ASP A 462 -17.84 -30.64 -12.65
CA ASP A 462 -16.77 -31.29 -11.88
C ASP A 462 -17.07 -31.27 -10.37
N ALA A 463 -17.64 -30.16 -9.87
CA ALA A 463 -18.12 -30.07 -8.50
C ALA A 463 -19.25 -31.07 -8.21
N GLY A 464 -20.20 -31.25 -9.15
CA GLY A 464 -21.26 -32.25 -9.05
C GLY A 464 -20.74 -33.69 -9.09
N MET A 465 -19.80 -33.99 -10.01
CA MET A 465 -19.15 -35.29 -10.12
C MET A 465 -18.35 -35.64 -8.84
N LEU A 466 -17.57 -34.70 -8.31
CA LEU A 466 -16.85 -34.91 -7.05
C LEU A 466 -17.80 -35.10 -5.86
N ALA A 467 -18.93 -34.38 -5.81
CA ALA A 467 -19.95 -34.60 -4.79
C ALA A 467 -20.57 -36.00 -4.88
N LEU A 468 -20.88 -36.48 -6.09
CA LEU A 468 -21.40 -37.83 -6.34
C LEU A 468 -20.41 -38.91 -5.90
N LEU A 469 -19.14 -38.80 -6.30
CA LEU A 469 -18.08 -39.74 -5.93
C LEU A 469 -17.88 -39.81 -4.42
N ARG A 470 -17.95 -38.67 -3.72
CA ARG A 470 -17.84 -38.59 -2.26
C ARG A 470 -19.06 -39.18 -1.54
N ALA A 471 -20.26 -39.05 -2.11
CA ALA A 471 -21.45 -39.73 -1.59
C ALA A 471 -21.35 -41.26 -1.71
N GLY A 472 -20.65 -41.76 -2.73
CA GLY A 472 -20.26 -43.17 -2.86
C GLY A 472 -19.22 -43.66 -1.82
N GLY A 473 -18.63 -42.76 -1.03
CA GLY A 473 -17.68 -43.10 0.03
C GLY A 473 -16.23 -43.21 -0.43
N THR A 474 -15.46 -44.08 0.22
CA THR A 474 -14.01 -44.28 0.00
C THR A 474 -13.73 -45.76 -0.15
N LEU A 475 -12.81 -46.17 -1.05
CA LEU A 475 -12.49 -47.58 -1.28
C LEU A 475 -12.13 -48.34 0.01
N GLY A 476 -11.37 -47.73 0.93
CA GLY A 476 -11.11 -48.26 2.30
C GLY A 476 -12.29 -48.21 3.27
N LYS A 477 -13.52 -48.33 2.77
CA LYS A 477 -14.76 -48.70 3.49
C LYS A 477 -15.48 -49.89 2.84
N PHE A 478 -14.98 -50.34 1.69
CA PHE A 478 -15.42 -51.53 0.94
C PHE A 478 -14.30 -52.60 0.87
N LEU A 479 -13.17 -52.29 1.52
CA LEU A 479 -12.01 -53.12 1.85
C LEU A 479 -11.81 -52.99 3.36
#